data_AF-A0A2W6ITJ8-F1
#
_entry.id   AF-A0A2W6ITJ8-F1
#
_cell.length_a   1.000
_cell.length_b   1.000
_cell.length_c   1.000
_cell.angle_alpha   90.00
_cell.angle_beta   90.00
_cell.angle_gamma   90.00
#
_symmetry.space_group_name_H-M   'P 1'
#
loop_
_entity.id
_entity.type
_entity.pdbx_description
1 polymer ?
#
loop_
_entity_poly.entity_id
_entity_poly.type
_entity_poly.pdbx_seq_one_letter_code
_entity_poly.pdbx_strand_id
1 'polypeptide(L)'
;MMLLPILLLCAVVAVLLGATVTAAVAMRAGVRRFGLILVLLSGACLNVVSFFAGYDSPLFDPLAVSSEELAAQEAKFEAMAAYRARLEPAIEQDDPAPLLAALEENAPTLSPAKLLCLVRTNVIEGKGSEGLPAVSEARHQFLQTVAEAAWSKALPGTERRAIGLLALDAALRHGTSQDVEKWLDRGVDPRNVDWARQVTAFTEPAGMCRTFERWPLSTLEYNERDPDRKRDLLLKHGVNALANQ
;
A
#
# COMPACT_ATOMS: atom_id res chain seq x y z
N MET A 1 -4.19 15.04 -19.51
CA MET A 1 -3.96 15.98 -20.65
C MET A 1 -2.63 16.76 -20.58
N MET A 2 -1.73 16.50 -19.62
CA MET A 2 -0.40 17.18 -19.54
C MET A 2 0.78 16.36 -20.11
N LEU A 3 0.56 15.12 -20.55
CA LEU A 3 1.62 14.22 -21.02
C LEU A 3 2.10 14.55 -22.44
N LEU A 4 1.19 14.94 -23.33
CA LEU A 4 1.48 15.30 -24.73
C LEU A 4 2.50 16.44 -24.89
N PRO A 5 2.40 17.59 -24.18
CA PRO A 5 3.38 18.66 -24.31
C PRO A 5 4.77 18.28 -23.77
N ILE A 6 4.84 17.43 -22.73
CA ILE A 6 6.11 16.94 -22.17
C ILE A 6 6.79 16.00 -23.16
N LEU A 7 6.04 15.08 -23.78
CA LEU A 7 6.55 14.17 -24.81
C LEU A 7 7.07 14.92 -26.04
N LEU A 8 6.35 15.97 -26.48
CA LEU A 8 6.82 16.83 -27.57
C LEU A 8 8.11 17.56 -27.20
N LEU A 9 8.23 18.05 -25.95
CA LEU A 9 9.45 18.70 -25.47
C LEU A 9 10.64 17.72 -25.48
N CYS A 10 10.44 16.49 -24.99
CA CYS A 10 11.47 15.45 -24.99
C CYS A 10 11.88 15.04 -26.42
N ALA A 11 10.93 14.93 -27.34
CA ALA A 11 11.22 14.64 -28.74
C ALA A 11 12.06 15.77 -29.39
N VAL A 12 11.73 17.03 -29.10
CA VAL A 12 12.52 18.19 -29.57
C VAL A 12 13.95 18.16 -29.02
N VAL A 13 14.12 17.86 -27.73
CA VAL A 13 15.45 17.75 -27.11
C VAL A 13 16.26 16.60 -27.71
N ALA A 14 15.65 15.44 -27.93
CA ALA A 14 16.31 14.28 -28.54
C ALA A 14 16.77 14.57 -29.98
N VAL A 15 15.93 15.25 -30.77
CA VAL A 15 16.30 15.67 -32.14
C VAL A 15 17.46 16.67 -32.12
N LEU A 16 17.46 17.64 -31.19
CA LEU A 16 18.53 18.62 -31.04
C LEU A 16 19.86 17.97 -30.63
N LEU A 17 19.83 17.03 -29.68
CA LEU A 17 21.03 16.31 -29.23
C LEU A 17 21.56 15.36 -30.32
N GLY A 18 20.67 14.64 -31.00
CA GLY A 18 21.04 13.78 -32.13
C GLY A 18 21.69 14.59 -33.26
N ALA A 19 21.08 15.72 -33.63
CA ALA A 19 21.60 16.62 -34.66
C ALA A 19 22.99 17.17 -34.32
N THR A 20 23.22 17.60 -33.07
CA THR A 20 24.53 18.14 -32.64
C THR A 20 25.65 17.09 -32.69
N VAL A 21 25.37 15.85 -32.28
CA VAL A 21 26.34 14.74 -32.36
C VAL A 21 26.66 14.41 -33.83
N THR A 22 25.65 14.29 -34.70
CA THR A 22 25.88 14.04 -36.14
C THR A 22 26.63 15.19 -36.83
N ALA A 23 26.36 16.44 -36.47
CA ALA A 23 27.09 17.60 -36.99
C ALA A 23 28.58 17.56 -36.59
N ALA A 24 28.87 17.22 -35.33
CA ALA A 24 30.24 17.11 -34.83
C ALA A 24 31.04 16.02 -35.56
N VAL A 25 30.42 14.86 -35.82
CA VAL A 25 31.04 13.75 -36.56
C VAL A 25 31.25 14.12 -38.04
N ALA A 26 30.26 14.76 -38.68
CA ALA A 26 30.35 15.17 -40.08
C ALA A 26 31.41 16.26 -40.33
N MET A 27 31.56 17.20 -39.39
CA MET A 27 32.63 18.20 -39.43
C MET A 27 34.02 17.56 -39.30
N ARG A 28 34.16 16.52 -38.45
CA ARG A 28 35.42 15.80 -38.27
C ARG A 28 35.80 14.95 -39.48
N ALA A 29 34.82 14.54 -40.30
CA ALA A 29 35.01 13.75 -41.51
C ALA A 29 35.16 14.58 -42.82
N GLY A 30 35.16 15.92 -42.74
CA GLY A 30 35.42 16.80 -43.89
C GLY A 30 34.28 16.88 -44.93
N VAL A 31 33.03 16.61 -44.52
CA VAL A 31 31.88 16.55 -45.42
C VAL A 31 31.48 17.95 -45.93
N ARG A 32 31.37 18.14 -47.25
CA ARG A 32 30.91 19.40 -47.88
C ARG A 32 29.45 19.72 -47.51
N ARG A 33 29.07 21.01 -47.55
CA ARG A 33 27.79 21.57 -47.05
C ARG A 33 26.52 20.75 -47.39
N PHE A 34 26.40 20.20 -48.60
CA PHE A 34 25.24 19.39 -48.99
C PHE A 34 25.20 18.00 -48.34
N GLY A 35 26.36 17.36 -48.11
CA GLY A 35 26.44 16.08 -47.40
C GLY A 35 26.12 16.21 -45.92
N LEU A 36 26.43 17.36 -45.31
CA LEU A 36 26.12 17.64 -43.91
C LEU A 36 24.60 17.78 -43.68
N ILE A 37 23.88 18.41 -44.62
CA ILE A 37 22.41 18.51 -44.57
C ILE A 37 21.78 17.11 -44.68
N LEU A 38 22.26 16.27 -45.60
CA LEU A 38 21.74 14.91 -45.79
C LEU A 38 21.96 14.04 -44.53
N VAL A 39 23.17 14.09 -43.94
CA VAL A 39 23.50 13.34 -42.72
C VAL A 39 22.65 13.78 -41.53
N LEU A 40 22.40 15.10 -41.38
CA LEU A 40 21.52 15.61 -40.33
C LEU A 40 20.07 15.19 -40.53
N LEU A 41 19.58 15.17 -41.78
CA LEU A 41 18.22 14.76 -42.09
C LEU A 41 18.02 13.26 -41.82
N SER A 42 18.97 12.42 -42.25
CA SER A 42 18.95 10.98 -41.99
C SER A 42 19.09 10.67 -40.50
N GLY A 43 19.96 11.39 -39.78
CA GLY A 43 20.12 11.26 -38.33
C GLY A 43 18.87 11.69 -37.56
N ALA A 44 18.19 12.76 -37.98
CA ALA A 44 16.93 13.18 -37.39
C ALA A 44 15.83 12.14 -37.64
N CYS A 45 15.69 11.63 -38.87
CA CYS A 45 14.74 10.57 -39.17
C CYS A 45 15.01 9.28 -38.39
N LEU A 46 16.27 8.85 -38.28
CA LEU A 46 16.65 7.66 -37.52
C LEU A 46 16.43 7.85 -36.02
N ASN A 47 16.69 9.03 -35.46
CA ASN A 47 16.42 9.32 -34.05
C ASN A 47 14.92 9.38 -33.77
N VAL A 48 14.11 9.93 -34.67
CA VAL A 48 12.64 9.92 -34.55
C VAL A 48 12.12 8.48 -34.59
N VAL A 49 12.56 7.67 -35.56
CA VAL A 49 12.17 6.26 -35.65
C VAL A 49 12.65 5.45 -34.44
N SER A 50 13.86 5.68 -33.96
CA SER A 50 14.40 5.00 -32.76
C SER A 50 13.69 5.45 -31.48
N PHE A 51 13.25 6.70 -31.40
CA PHE A 51 12.44 7.20 -30.29
C PHE A 51 11.06 6.55 -30.29
N PHE A 52 10.37 6.48 -31.44
CA PHE A 52 9.07 5.79 -31.53
C PHE A 52 9.19 4.27 -31.34
N ALA A 53 10.21 3.62 -31.91
CA ALA A 53 10.45 2.19 -31.72
C ALA A 53 10.91 1.83 -30.30
N GLY A 54 11.60 2.75 -29.62
CA GLY A 54 11.99 2.62 -28.22
C GLY A 54 10.84 2.92 -27.24
N TYR A 55 9.93 3.82 -27.61
CA TYR A 55 8.73 4.14 -26.84
C TYR A 55 7.75 2.97 -26.79
N ASP A 56 7.61 2.22 -27.89
CA ASP A 56 6.80 0.97 -27.93
C ASP A 56 7.59 -0.28 -27.49
N SER A 57 8.82 -0.12 -26.97
CA SER A 57 9.60 -1.27 -26.51
C SER A 57 9.08 -1.77 -25.16
N PRO A 58 8.66 -3.05 -25.05
CA PRO A 58 8.21 -3.64 -23.78
C PRO A 58 9.31 -3.70 -22.71
N LEU A 59 10.55 -3.33 -23.05
CA LEU A 59 11.68 -3.27 -22.13
C LEU A 59 11.70 -1.99 -21.28
N PHE A 60 10.98 -0.93 -21.69
CA PHE A 60 11.07 0.41 -21.07
C PHE A 60 9.79 0.92 -20.43
N ASP A 61 8.70 0.16 -20.44
CA ASP A 61 7.47 0.54 -19.75
C ASP A 61 7.22 -0.34 -18.50
N PRO A 62 7.75 0.04 -17.32
CA PRO A 62 7.40 -0.61 -16.07
C PRO A 62 5.93 -0.39 -15.66
N LEU A 63 5.14 0.36 -16.45
CA LEU A 63 3.73 0.66 -16.24
C LEU A 63 2.82 0.18 -17.39
N ALA A 64 3.35 -0.49 -18.42
CA ALA A 64 2.53 -1.20 -19.41
C ALA A 64 1.99 -2.50 -18.79
N VAL A 65 1.16 -2.33 -17.76
CA VAL A 65 0.24 -3.38 -17.30
C VAL A 65 -0.54 -3.79 -18.53
N SER A 66 -0.42 -5.06 -18.91
CA SER A 66 -1.15 -5.57 -20.08
C SER A 66 -2.66 -5.32 -19.87
N SER A 67 -3.42 -5.11 -20.94
CA SER A 67 -4.86 -4.88 -20.83
C SER A 67 -5.58 -6.00 -20.05
N GLU A 68 -5.03 -7.21 -20.10
CA GLU A 68 -5.49 -8.37 -19.34
C GLU A 68 -5.18 -8.24 -17.84
N GLU A 69 -3.98 -7.80 -17.46
CA GLU A 69 -3.63 -7.54 -16.06
C GLU A 69 -4.43 -6.37 -15.48
N LEU A 70 -4.72 -5.34 -16.28
CA LEU A 70 -5.55 -4.21 -15.86
C LEU A 70 -6.99 -4.67 -15.60
N ALA A 71 -7.58 -5.43 -16.53
CA ALA A 71 -8.91 -6.00 -16.35
C ALA A 71 -8.98 -6.93 -15.12
N ALA A 72 -7.92 -7.72 -14.88
CA ALA A 72 -7.84 -8.58 -13.71
C ALA A 72 -7.69 -7.77 -12.40
N GLN A 73 -7.01 -6.62 -12.41
CA GLN A 73 -6.96 -5.71 -11.27
C GLN A 73 -8.32 -5.06 -11.02
N GLU A 74 -8.97 -4.52 -12.06
CA GLU A 74 -10.29 -3.91 -11.98
C GLU A 74 -11.32 -4.87 -11.38
N ALA A 75 -11.38 -6.11 -11.88
CA ALA A 75 -12.25 -7.15 -11.34
C ALA A 75 -12.01 -7.43 -9.84
N LYS A 76 -10.76 -7.38 -9.37
CA LYS A 76 -10.43 -7.53 -7.93
C LYS A 76 -10.99 -6.36 -7.11
N PHE A 77 -10.87 -5.13 -7.61
CA PHE A 77 -11.40 -3.94 -6.93
C PHE A 77 -12.93 -3.93 -6.91
N GLU A 78 -13.59 -4.30 -8.01
CA GLU A 78 -15.05 -4.40 -8.08
C GLU A 78 -15.60 -5.45 -7.10
N ALA A 79 -14.99 -6.64 -7.08
CA ALA A 79 -15.38 -7.69 -6.13
C ALA A 79 -15.26 -7.20 -4.68
N MET A 80 -14.20 -6.45 -4.37
CA MET A 80 -14.01 -5.90 -3.02
C MET A 80 -14.96 -4.75 -2.69
N ALA A 81 -15.31 -3.92 -3.67
CA ALA A 81 -16.35 -2.90 -3.50
C ALA A 81 -17.71 -3.55 -3.19
N ALA A 82 -18.04 -4.67 -3.85
CA ALA A 82 -19.26 -5.43 -3.57
C ALA A 82 -19.26 -5.99 -2.14
N TYR A 83 -18.15 -6.57 -1.69
CA TYR A 83 -18.01 -7.03 -0.30
C TYR A 83 -18.15 -5.88 0.71
N ARG A 84 -17.55 -4.72 0.42
CA ARG A 84 -17.68 -3.53 1.26
C ARG A 84 -19.13 -3.08 1.37
N ALA A 85 -19.83 -2.91 0.25
CA ALA A 85 -21.24 -2.51 0.24
C ALA A 85 -22.14 -3.50 0.98
N ARG A 86 -21.85 -4.80 0.86
CA ARG A 86 -22.60 -5.87 1.57
C ARG A 86 -22.38 -5.82 3.08
N LEU A 87 -21.17 -5.54 3.53
CA LEU A 87 -20.79 -5.62 4.95
C LEU A 87 -20.88 -4.29 5.69
N GLU A 88 -20.95 -3.15 4.99
CA GLU A 88 -21.06 -1.81 5.59
C GLU A 88 -22.20 -1.70 6.61
N PRO A 89 -23.44 -2.18 6.35
CA PRO A 89 -24.51 -2.12 7.33
C PRO A 89 -24.21 -2.88 8.64
N ALA A 90 -23.55 -4.04 8.53
CA ALA A 90 -23.17 -4.84 9.70
C ALA A 90 -22.09 -4.13 10.53
N ILE A 91 -21.14 -3.47 9.87
CA ILE A 91 -20.08 -2.69 10.52
C ILE A 91 -20.63 -1.43 11.21
N GLU A 92 -21.64 -0.78 10.62
CA GLU A 92 -22.31 0.37 11.23
C GLU A 92 -23.15 -0.02 12.46
N GLN A 93 -23.69 -1.24 12.47
CA GLN A 93 -24.50 -1.79 13.57
C GLN A 93 -23.66 -2.54 14.62
N ASP A 94 -22.34 -2.61 14.44
CA ASP A 94 -21.41 -3.42 15.24
C ASP A 94 -21.86 -4.90 15.37
N ASP A 95 -22.52 -5.43 14.34
CA ASP A 95 -22.99 -6.82 14.27
C ASP A 95 -21.92 -7.72 13.65
N PRO A 96 -21.29 -8.64 14.40
CA PRO A 96 -20.24 -9.51 13.87
C PRO A 96 -20.78 -10.61 12.96
N ALA A 97 -22.07 -11.01 13.06
CA ALA A 97 -22.56 -12.23 12.42
C ALA A 97 -22.36 -12.25 10.88
N PRO A 98 -22.64 -11.17 10.13
CA PRO A 98 -22.41 -11.14 8.68
C PRO A 98 -20.93 -11.21 8.30
N LEU A 99 -20.03 -10.71 9.15
CA LEU A 99 -18.58 -10.75 8.92
C LEU A 99 -18.02 -12.15 9.18
N LEU A 100 -18.51 -12.80 10.24
CA LEU A 100 -18.16 -14.18 10.54
C LEU A 100 -18.65 -15.11 9.42
N ALA A 101 -19.86 -14.91 8.93
CA ALA A 101 -20.37 -15.66 7.77
C ALA A 101 -19.50 -15.45 6.52
N ALA A 102 -19.04 -14.22 6.27
CA ALA A 102 -18.14 -13.94 5.15
C ALA A 102 -16.77 -14.64 5.28
N LEU A 103 -16.28 -14.87 6.50
CA LEU A 103 -15.06 -15.69 6.71
C LEU A 103 -15.29 -17.17 6.38
N GLU A 104 -16.49 -17.70 6.61
CA GLU A 104 -16.82 -19.09 6.29
C GLU A 104 -16.97 -19.34 4.78
N GLU A 105 -17.36 -18.32 4.01
CA GLU A 105 -17.46 -18.39 2.55
C GLU A 105 -16.12 -18.72 1.88
N ASN A 106 -14.98 -18.49 2.56
CA ASN A 106 -13.62 -18.72 2.04
C ASN A 106 -13.40 -18.15 0.63
N ALA A 107 -13.97 -16.98 0.36
CA ALA A 107 -13.90 -16.37 -0.96
C ALA A 107 -12.46 -15.95 -1.32
N PRO A 108 -11.98 -16.26 -2.53
CA PRO A 108 -10.58 -16.00 -2.92
C PRO A 108 -10.22 -14.51 -2.95
N THR A 109 -11.22 -13.64 -3.08
CA THR A 109 -11.05 -12.18 -3.14
C THR A 109 -11.06 -11.51 -1.76
N LEU A 110 -11.68 -12.15 -0.75
CA LEU A 110 -11.81 -11.64 0.61
C LEU A 110 -11.14 -12.59 1.61
N SER A 111 -9.84 -12.40 1.81
CA SER A 111 -9.10 -13.15 2.82
C SER A 111 -9.39 -12.64 4.24
N PRO A 112 -9.21 -13.46 5.29
CA PRO A 112 -9.31 -13.02 6.68
C PRO A 112 -8.61 -11.69 7.01
N ALA A 113 -7.38 -11.47 6.54
CA ALA A 113 -6.66 -10.20 6.76
C ALA A 113 -7.32 -9.01 6.02
N LYS A 114 -7.84 -9.24 4.81
CA LYS A 114 -8.55 -8.22 4.03
C LYS A 114 -9.86 -7.80 4.70
N LEU A 115 -10.61 -8.76 5.23
CA LEU A 115 -11.82 -8.49 6.00
C LEU A 115 -11.50 -7.64 7.23
N LEU A 116 -10.52 -8.04 8.05
CA LEU A 116 -10.16 -7.28 9.24
C LEU A 116 -9.71 -5.87 8.88
N CYS A 117 -8.93 -5.70 7.81
CA CYS A 117 -8.54 -4.39 7.32
C CYS A 117 -9.75 -3.52 6.96
N LEU A 118 -10.72 -4.07 6.20
CA LEU A 118 -11.94 -3.36 5.82
C LEU A 118 -12.72 -2.86 7.05
N VAL A 119 -12.86 -3.71 8.06
CA VAL A 119 -13.55 -3.37 9.31
C VAL A 119 -12.79 -2.31 10.08
N ARG A 120 -11.49 -2.50 10.26
CA ARG A 120 -10.62 -1.56 10.97
C ARG A 120 -10.66 -0.17 10.34
N THR A 121 -10.60 -0.06 9.01
CA THR A 121 -10.68 1.25 8.34
C THR A 121 -11.99 1.97 8.69
N ASN A 122 -13.11 1.27 8.72
CA ASN A 122 -14.39 1.88 9.09
C ASN A 122 -14.52 2.18 10.59
N VAL A 123 -13.95 1.34 11.46
CA VAL A 123 -14.08 1.47 12.93
C VAL A 123 -13.08 2.47 13.51
N ILE A 124 -11.81 2.41 13.09
CA ILE A 124 -10.69 3.18 13.66
C ILE A 124 -10.34 4.40 12.80
N GLU A 125 -10.29 4.26 11.46
CA GLU A 125 -9.79 5.33 10.59
C GLU A 125 -10.90 6.30 10.15
N GLY A 126 -12.17 5.90 10.29
CA GLY A 126 -13.33 6.70 9.89
C GLY A 126 -13.30 7.11 8.42
N LYS A 127 -14.35 7.79 7.95
CA LYS A 127 -14.36 8.40 6.62
C LYS A 127 -13.49 9.68 6.64
N GLY A 128 -12.17 9.51 6.69
CA GLY A 128 -11.18 10.59 6.53
C GLY A 128 -10.67 11.22 7.83
N SER A 129 -9.46 10.84 8.22
CA SER A 129 -8.37 11.64 8.84
C SER A 129 -8.67 12.86 9.75
N GLU A 130 -7.96 12.85 10.89
CA GLU A 130 -7.75 13.89 11.93
C GLU A 130 -8.97 14.32 12.76
N GLY A 131 -8.86 14.16 14.09
CA GLY A 131 -9.89 14.55 15.05
C GLY A 131 -10.99 13.51 15.29
N LEU A 132 -10.76 12.24 14.92
CA LEU A 132 -11.70 11.15 15.16
C LEU A 132 -11.97 11.02 16.68
N PRO A 133 -13.24 10.94 17.11
CA PRO A 133 -13.56 10.71 18.51
C PRO A 133 -13.01 9.34 18.95
N ALA A 134 -12.75 9.20 20.25
CA ALA A 134 -12.32 7.92 20.81
C ALA A 134 -13.30 6.81 20.39
N VAL A 135 -12.76 5.73 19.81
CA VAL A 135 -13.53 4.52 19.50
C VAL A 135 -14.16 4.04 20.80
N SER A 136 -15.47 3.82 20.81
CA SER A 136 -16.16 3.33 22.01
C SER A 136 -15.67 1.93 22.39
N GLU A 137 -15.76 1.58 23.67
CA GLU A 137 -15.39 0.24 24.15
C GLU A 137 -16.12 -0.86 23.36
N ALA A 138 -17.41 -0.66 23.08
CA ALA A 138 -18.22 -1.58 22.28
C ALA A 138 -17.65 -1.78 20.85
N ARG A 139 -17.24 -0.69 20.18
CA ARG A 139 -16.66 -0.78 18.84
C ARG A 139 -15.28 -1.44 18.83
N HIS A 140 -14.48 -1.23 19.87
CA HIS A 140 -13.22 -1.96 20.05
C HIS A 140 -13.46 -3.46 20.28
N GLN A 141 -14.41 -3.82 21.14
CA GLN A 141 -14.78 -5.23 21.38
C GLN A 141 -15.32 -5.92 20.11
N PHE A 142 -16.11 -5.20 19.31
CA PHE A 142 -16.54 -5.66 17.99
C PHE A 142 -15.33 -5.96 17.08
N LEU A 143 -14.38 -5.02 16.98
CA LEU A 143 -13.16 -5.21 16.19
C LEU A 143 -12.31 -6.39 16.70
N GLN A 144 -12.18 -6.56 18.02
CA GLN A 144 -11.49 -7.71 18.61
C GLN A 144 -12.17 -9.02 18.23
N THR A 145 -13.50 -9.09 18.31
CA THR A 145 -14.28 -10.28 17.92
C THR A 145 -14.00 -10.68 16.48
N VAL A 146 -14.01 -9.71 15.56
CA VAL A 146 -13.68 -9.96 14.14
C VAL A 146 -12.22 -10.38 13.97
N ALA A 147 -11.27 -9.73 14.67
CA ALA A 147 -9.86 -10.07 14.59
C ALA A 147 -9.58 -11.50 15.08
N GLU A 148 -10.24 -11.94 16.14
CA GLU A 148 -10.12 -13.29 16.67
C GLU A 148 -10.64 -14.35 15.71
N ALA A 149 -11.81 -14.09 15.10
CA ALA A 149 -12.36 -14.96 14.09
C ALA A 149 -11.44 -15.02 12.85
N ALA A 150 -10.98 -13.87 12.36
CA ALA A 150 -10.05 -13.80 11.23
C ALA A 150 -8.75 -14.58 11.53
N TRP A 151 -8.17 -14.43 12.72
CA TRP A 151 -6.98 -15.16 13.14
C TRP A 151 -7.19 -16.67 13.11
N SER A 152 -8.34 -17.14 13.59
CA SER A 152 -8.68 -18.57 13.64
C SER A 152 -8.78 -19.20 12.25
N LYS A 153 -9.20 -18.42 11.25
CA LYS A 153 -9.38 -18.87 9.86
C LYS A 153 -8.15 -18.64 8.99
N ALA A 154 -7.27 -17.72 9.39
CA ALA A 154 -6.10 -17.35 8.62
C ALA A 154 -5.06 -18.47 8.55
N LEU A 155 -4.46 -18.58 7.37
CA LEU A 155 -3.33 -19.48 7.16
C LEU A 155 -2.08 -18.98 7.92
N PRO A 156 -1.24 -19.89 8.44
CA PRO A 156 0.02 -19.51 9.04
C PRO A 156 0.90 -18.69 8.09
N GLY A 157 1.67 -17.75 8.63
CA GLY A 157 2.60 -16.92 7.85
C GLY A 157 2.17 -15.46 7.73
N THR A 158 2.10 -14.96 6.50
CA THR A 158 1.88 -13.53 6.20
C THR A 158 0.51 -13.04 6.64
N GLU A 159 -0.52 -13.87 6.50
CA GLU A 159 -1.90 -13.48 6.83
C GLU A 159 -2.11 -13.30 8.34
N ARG A 160 -1.73 -14.30 9.14
CA ARG A 160 -1.73 -14.17 10.61
C ARG A 160 -0.85 -13.01 11.08
N ARG A 161 0.31 -12.80 10.46
CA ARG A 161 1.15 -11.64 10.79
C ARG A 161 0.41 -10.33 10.56
N ALA A 162 -0.27 -10.16 9.43
CA ALA A 162 -1.05 -8.96 9.14
C ALA A 162 -2.18 -8.76 10.17
N ILE A 163 -2.95 -9.82 10.46
CA ILE A 163 -4.04 -9.78 11.45
C ILE A 163 -3.52 -9.40 12.82
N GLY A 164 -2.44 -10.05 13.27
CA GLY A 164 -1.83 -9.79 14.57
C GLY A 164 -1.34 -8.36 14.71
N LEU A 165 -0.70 -7.80 13.68
CA LEU A 165 -0.24 -6.41 13.68
C LEU A 165 -1.41 -5.41 13.71
N LEU A 166 -2.48 -5.67 12.94
CA LEU A 166 -3.67 -4.81 12.92
C LEU A 166 -4.44 -4.86 14.25
N ALA A 167 -4.55 -6.03 14.87
CA ALA A 167 -5.23 -6.21 16.15
C ALA A 167 -4.43 -5.61 17.32
N LEU A 168 -3.10 -5.77 17.29
CA LEU A 168 -2.21 -5.15 18.28
C LEU A 168 -2.25 -3.61 18.16
N ASP A 169 -2.24 -3.06 16.95
CA ASP A 169 -2.39 -1.62 16.72
C ASP A 169 -3.72 -1.09 17.28
N ALA A 170 -4.82 -1.82 17.08
CA ALA A 170 -6.11 -1.47 17.68
C ALA A 170 -6.06 -1.49 19.22
N ALA A 171 -5.45 -2.53 19.81
CA ALA A 171 -5.30 -2.66 21.26
C ALA A 171 -4.47 -1.53 21.87
N LEU A 172 -3.38 -1.13 21.22
CA LEU A 172 -2.54 -0.01 21.68
C LEU A 172 -3.30 1.32 21.66
N ARG A 173 -4.19 1.54 20.69
CA ARG A 173 -4.93 2.81 20.55
C ARG A 173 -6.17 2.91 21.42
N HIS A 174 -6.91 1.81 21.56
CA HIS A 174 -8.29 1.84 22.07
C HIS A 174 -8.58 0.72 23.08
N GLY A 175 -7.64 -0.19 23.32
CA GLY A 175 -7.82 -1.36 24.17
C GLY A 175 -7.13 -1.24 25.53
N THR A 176 -6.79 -2.41 26.08
CA THR A 176 -6.12 -2.54 27.39
C THR A 176 -4.74 -3.20 27.25
N SER A 177 -3.89 -3.12 28.29
CA SER A 177 -2.61 -3.85 28.31
C SER A 177 -2.82 -5.37 28.22
N GLN A 178 -3.95 -5.87 28.70
CA GLN A 178 -4.32 -7.27 28.59
C GLN A 178 -4.61 -7.68 27.13
N ASP A 179 -5.22 -6.80 26.33
CA ASP A 179 -5.44 -7.05 24.90
C ASP A 179 -4.10 -7.12 24.16
N VAL A 180 -3.17 -6.22 24.48
CA VAL A 180 -1.81 -6.22 23.91
C VAL A 180 -1.10 -7.54 24.25
N GLU A 181 -1.10 -7.93 25.52
CA GLU A 181 -0.49 -9.17 25.99
C GLU A 181 -1.07 -10.40 25.29
N LYS A 182 -2.39 -10.48 25.17
CA LYS A 182 -3.10 -11.57 24.48
C LYS A 182 -2.58 -11.78 23.05
N TRP A 183 -2.36 -10.71 22.29
CA TRP A 183 -1.87 -10.83 20.91
C TRP A 183 -0.39 -11.17 20.84
N LEU A 184 0.43 -10.66 21.76
CA LEU A 184 1.85 -11.03 21.85
C LEU A 184 2.01 -12.52 22.22
N ASP A 185 1.24 -13.04 23.17
CA ASP A 185 1.26 -14.45 23.57
C ASP A 185 0.76 -15.41 22.48
N ARG A 186 -0.08 -14.91 21.57
CA ARG A 186 -0.48 -15.66 20.35
C ARG A 186 0.65 -15.79 19.32
N GLY A 187 1.82 -15.22 19.58
CA GLY A 187 3.00 -15.31 18.72
C GLY A 187 3.14 -14.17 17.72
N VAL A 188 2.43 -13.05 17.94
CA VAL A 188 2.71 -11.81 17.21
C VAL A 188 4.05 -11.28 17.68
N ASP A 189 5.05 -11.38 16.82
CA ASP A 189 6.41 -10.96 17.15
C ASP A 189 6.44 -9.42 17.36
N PRO A 190 6.77 -8.96 18.58
CA PRO A 190 6.77 -7.53 18.91
C PRO A 190 7.77 -6.74 18.07
N ARG A 191 8.81 -7.38 17.52
CA ARG A 191 9.76 -6.72 16.62
C ARG A 191 9.11 -6.23 15.34
N ASN A 192 8.08 -6.93 14.84
CA ASN A 192 7.36 -6.54 13.63
C ASN A 192 6.43 -5.35 13.83
N VAL A 193 6.25 -4.90 15.08
CA VAL A 193 5.51 -3.69 15.41
C VAL A 193 6.39 -2.50 15.06
N ASP A 194 6.44 -2.19 13.77
CA ASP A 194 7.18 -1.06 13.23
C ASP A 194 6.23 0.05 12.80
N TRP A 195 6.68 1.29 12.99
CA TRP A 195 5.92 2.50 12.76
C TRP A 195 5.68 2.75 11.27
N ALA A 196 4.47 3.20 10.91
CA ALA A 196 4.07 3.52 9.53
C ALA A 196 4.30 2.40 8.50
N ARG A 197 4.40 1.13 8.94
CA ARG A 197 4.57 0.01 8.02
C ARG A 197 3.26 -0.18 7.26
N GLN A 198 3.34 -0.07 5.94
CA GLN A 198 2.24 -0.43 5.07
C GLN A 198 1.98 -1.93 5.21
N VAL A 199 0.90 -2.30 5.89
CA VAL A 199 0.33 -3.65 5.82
C VAL A 199 -0.43 -3.83 4.50
N THR A 200 -0.59 -2.73 3.75
CA THR A 200 -1.23 -2.59 2.44
C THR A 200 -0.90 -3.72 1.46
N ALA A 201 0.37 -4.15 1.38
CA ALA A 201 0.79 -5.24 0.48
C ALA A 201 0.05 -6.58 0.74
N PHE A 202 -0.49 -6.79 1.95
CA PHE A 202 -1.23 -7.99 2.32
C PHE A 202 -2.75 -7.78 2.34
N THR A 203 -3.21 -6.53 2.32
CA THR A 203 -4.62 -6.18 2.49
C THR A 203 -5.25 -5.54 1.26
N GLU A 204 -4.47 -5.27 0.21
CA GLU A 204 -5.03 -4.84 -1.08
C GLU A 204 -5.96 -5.90 -1.69
N PRO A 205 -7.13 -5.50 -2.24
CA PRO A 205 -7.62 -4.13 -2.41
C PRO A 205 -8.54 -3.61 -1.28
N ALA A 206 -8.65 -4.31 -0.15
CA ALA A 206 -9.63 -4.00 0.91
C ALA A 206 -9.44 -2.63 1.57
N GLY A 207 -8.20 -2.13 1.61
CA GLY A 207 -7.87 -0.80 2.09
C GLY A 207 -6.37 -0.60 2.27
N MET A 208 -5.97 0.67 2.40
CA MET A 208 -4.60 1.05 2.78
C MET A 208 -4.46 1.02 4.31
N CYS A 209 -4.63 -0.15 4.93
CA CYS A 209 -4.43 -0.29 6.36
C CYS A 209 -2.96 -0.07 6.71
N ARG A 210 -2.72 0.96 7.53
CA ARG A 210 -1.40 1.29 8.06
C ARG A 210 -1.40 1.08 9.58
N THR A 211 -0.33 0.50 10.10
CA THR A 211 -0.02 0.60 11.54
C THR A 211 0.26 2.06 11.90
N PHE A 212 -0.04 2.48 13.12
CA PHE A 212 -0.05 3.89 13.51
C PHE A 212 1.29 4.62 13.34
N GLU A 213 1.17 5.95 13.18
CA GLU A 213 2.29 6.88 13.00
C GLU A 213 2.60 7.69 14.28
N ARG A 214 1.71 7.74 15.28
CA ARG A 214 1.87 8.60 16.48
C ARG A 214 1.73 7.86 17.81
N TRP A 215 2.77 7.14 18.21
CA TRP A 215 2.95 6.75 19.62
C TRP A 215 3.96 7.70 20.29
N PRO A 216 3.86 8.06 21.59
CA PRO A 216 4.90 8.86 22.27
C PRO A 216 6.28 8.18 22.35
N LEU A 217 6.44 6.96 21.81
CA LEU A 217 7.74 6.33 21.61
C LEU A 217 8.32 6.59 20.21
N SER A 218 7.59 7.23 19.27
CA SER A 218 8.16 7.64 17.97
C SER A 218 9.20 8.76 18.12
N THR A 219 9.19 9.45 19.26
CA THR A 219 10.22 10.44 19.67
C THR A 219 11.38 9.82 20.43
N LEU A 220 11.27 8.56 20.88
CA LEU A 220 12.30 7.87 21.62
C LEU A 220 13.03 6.90 20.68
N GLU A 221 14.36 6.97 20.68
CA GLU A 221 15.35 6.29 19.82
C GLU A 221 15.28 4.74 19.74
N TYR A 222 14.20 4.11 20.15
CA TYR A 222 14.09 2.66 20.33
C TYR A 222 13.43 1.99 19.12
N ASN A 223 14.21 1.84 18.05
CA ASN A 223 14.10 0.65 17.19
C ASN A 223 14.57 -0.58 18.00
N GLU A 224 13.89 -0.88 19.11
CA GLU A 224 14.28 -1.95 20.01
C GLU A 224 14.20 -3.29 19.25
N ARG A 225 15.33 -3.97 19.16
CA ARG A 225 15.48 -5.22 18.41
C ARG A 225 15.33 -6.44 19.31
N ASP A 226 15.48 -6.24 20.62
CA ASP A 226 15.19 -7.24 21.62
C ASP A 226 13.66 -7.40 21.76
N PRO A 227 13.11 -8.59 21.45
CA PRO A 227 11.67 -8.82 21.50
C PRO A 227 11.09 -8.68 22.90
N ASP A 228 11.83 -9.08 23.95
CA ASP A 228 11.34 -9.07 25.32
C ASP A 228 11.29 -7.63 25.84
N ARG A 229 12.35 -6.86 25.55
CA ARG A 229 12.38 -5.44 25.88
C ARG A 229 11.34 -4.63 25.11
N LYS A 230 11.08 -4.96 23.84
CA LYS A 230 10.02 -4.31 23.05
C LYS A 230 8.64 -4.68 23.59
N ARG A 231 8.40 -5.93 24.00
CA ARG A 231 7.17 -6.34 24.69
C ARG A 231 6.92 -5.52 25.96
N ASP A 232 7.94 -5.37 26.81
CA ASP A 232 7.81 -4.57 28.05
C ASP A 232 7.47 -3.11 27.76
N LEU A 233 8.10 -2.51 26.75
CA LEU A 233 7.80 -1.14 26.33
C LEU A 233 6.35 -1.00 25.83
N LEU A 234 5.86 -1.96 25.04
CA LEU A 234 4.47 -1.99 24.58
C LEU A 234 3.49 -2.12 25.75
N LEU A 235 3.75 -2.98 26.73
CA LEU A 235 2.83 -3.15 27.86
C LEU A 235 2.84 -1.94 28.81
N LYS A 236 4.02 -1.38 29.07
CA LYS A 236 4.21 -0.29 30.04
C LYS A 236 3.78 1.07 29.49
N HIS A 237 4.06 1.33 28.23
CA HIS A 237 3.88 2.65 27.62
C HIS A 237 2.88 2.64 26.46
N GLY A 238 2.36 1.48 26.06
CA GLY A 238 1.62 1.26 24.81
C GLY A 238 0.09 1.36 24.88
N VAL A 239 -0.52 1.51 26.05
CA VAL A 239 -2.01 1.54 26.16
C VAL A 239 -2.53 2.85 26.78
N ASN A 240 -1.68 3.58 27.50
CA ASN A 240 -2.08 4.76 28.28
C ASN A 240 -1.53 6.11 27.75
N ALA A 241 -0.92 6.12 26.56
CA ALA A 241 -0.37 7.34 25.99
C ALA A 241 -1.43 8.37 25.55
N LEU A 242 -2.63 7.90 25.20
CA LEU A 242 -3.68 8.71 24.59
C LEU A 242 -4.74 9.19 25.60
N ALA A 243 -4.76 8.65 26.83
CA ALA A 243 -5.69 9.08 27.88
C ALA A 243 -5.22 10.34 28.62
N ASN A 244 -3.96 10.76 28.42
CA ASN A 244 -3.34 11.90 29.11
C ASN A 244 -2.96 13.06 28.14
N GLN A 245 -3.56 13.11 26.95
CA GLN A 245 -3.51 14.26 26.02
C GLN A 245 -4.92 14.78 25.79
#